data_AF-A0A969KC22-F1
#
_entry.id   AF-A0A969KC22-F1
#
_cell.length_a   1.000
_cell.length_b   1.000
_cell.length_c   1.000
_cell.angle_alpha   90.00
_cell.angle_beta   90.00
_cell.angle_gamma   90.00
#
_symmetry.space_group_name_H-M   'P 1'
#
loop_
_entity.id
_entity.type
_entity.pdbx_description
1 polymer ?
#
loop_
_entity_poly.entity_id
_entity_poly.type
_entity_poly.pdbx_seq_one_letter_code
_entity_poly.pdbx_strand_id
1 'polypeptide(L)' 'MKIERRFTKAGQDVFSTVQWSRRSSRISNTDGRVVFEMKDAEVPAGWSQLATDIAVSKYFRKAGVPETLVAVQEP' A
#
# COMPACT_ATOMS: atom_id res chain seq x y z
N MET A 1 -7.44 10.06 29.88
CA MET A 1 -7.83 8.87 29.09
C MET A 1 -6.59 8.01 28.85
N LYS A 2 -6.55 6.77 29.34
CA LYS A 2 -5.47 5.80 29.03
C LYS A 2 -6.04 4.78 28.04
N ILE A 3 -5.48 4.70 26.84
CA ILE A 3 -5.82 3.67 25.85
C ILE A 3 -4.91 2.46 26.11
N GLU A 4 -5.51 1.31 26.39
CA GLU A 4 -4.78 0.06 26.58
C GLU A 4 -4.29 -0.49 25.23
N ARG A 5 -3.02 -0.88 25.15
CA ARG A 5 -2.45 -1.49 23.94
C ARG A 5 -2.74 -2.99 23.91
N ARG A 6 -3.21 -3.51 22.78
CA ARG A 6 -3.51 -4.95 22.59
C ARG A 6 -2.56 -5.64 21.62
N PHE A 7 -2.21 -4.99 20.53
CA PHE A 7 -1.37 -5.56 19.45
C PHE A 7 -0.03 -4.82 19.28
N THR A 8 0.26 -3.86 20.16
CA THR A 8 1.46 -3.01 20.09
C THR A 8 2.14 -2.93 21.44
N LYS A 9 3.45 -2.67 21.45
CA LYS A 9 4.22 -2.44 22.68
C LYS A 9 4.64 -0.97 22.73
N ALA A 10 4.70 -0.41 23.94
CA ALA A 10 5.20 0.95 24.11
C ALA A 10 6.69 1.02 23.74
N GLY A 11 7.09 2.07 23.02
CA GLY A 11 8.48 2.28 22.59
C GLY A 11 8.95 1.37 21.44
N GLN A 12 8.09 0.49 20.91
CA GLN A 12 8.41 -0.35 19.76
C GLN A 12 7.83 0.24 18.47
N ASP A 13 8.63 0.30 17.41
CA ASP A 13 8.11 0.57 16.07
C ASP A 13 7.27 -0.62 15.60
N VAL A 14 6.01 -0.36 15.27
CA VAL A 14 5.07 -1.38 14.84
C VAL A 14 5.47 -2.00 13.49
N PHE A 15 6.09 -1.23 12.59
CA PHE A 15 6.48 -1.73 11.28
C PHE A 15 7.63 -2.74 11.37
N SER A 16 8.52 -2.58 12.36
CA SER A 16 9.58 -3.56 12.66
C SER A 16 9.06 -4.94 13.11
N THR A 17 7.80 -5.04 13.50
CA THR A 17 7.19 -6.31 13.96
C THR A 17 6.70 -7.19 12.82
N VAL A 18 6.68 -6.66 11.59
CA VAL A 18 6.25 -7.35 10.38
C VAL A 18 7.49 -7.65 9.53
N GLN A 19 7.55 -8.86 8.96
CA GLN A 19 8.55 -9.16 7.92
C GLN A 19 8.03 -8.67 6.58
N TRP A 20 8.85 -7.92 5.86
CA TRP A 20 8.50 -7.28 4.60
C TRP A 20 9.18 -7.97 3.41
N SER A 21 8.52 -7.92 2.26
CA SER A 21 9.04 -8.41 0.98
C SER A 21 8.70 -7.41 -0.12
N ARG A 22 9.60 -7.25 -1.10
CA ARG A 22 9.32 -6.47 -2.31
C ARG A 22 8.68 -7.36 -3.36
N ARG A 23 7.58 -6.91 -3.93
CA ARG A 23 6.85 -7.62 -4.99
C ARG A 23 6.42 -6.66 -6.08
N SER A 24 6.41 -7.17 -7.31
CA SER A 24 5.89 -6.42 -8.45
C SER A 24 4.45 -6.80 -8.72
N SER A 25 3.60 -5.82 -9.04
CA SER A 25 2.22 -6.03 -9.47
C SER A 25 2.06 -5.49 -10.88
N ARG A 26 1.49 -6.30 -11.77
CA ARG A 26 1.26 -5.96 -13.17
C ARG A 26 -0.16 -6.36 -13.56
N ILE A 27 -0.95 -5.36 -13.92
CA ILE A 27 -2.33 -5.54 -14.38
C ILE A 27 -2.33 -5.31 -15.88
N SER A 28 -2.70 -6.35 -16.64
CA SER A 28 -2.74 -6.31 -18.10
C SER A 28 -4.16 -6.55 -18.61
N ASN A 29 -4.48 -5.96 -19.75
CA ASN A 29 -5.72 -6.19 -20.47
C ASN A 29 -5.64 -7.49 -21.29
N THR A 30 -6.76 -7.97 -21.82
CA THR A 30 -6.82 -9.24 -22.59
C THR A 30 -6.02 -9.21 -23.89
N ASP A 31 -5.77 -8.02 -24.43
CA ASP A 31 -4.89 -7.77 -25.59
C ASP A 31 -3.39 -7.72 -25.23
N GLY A 32 -3.04 -7.95 -23.96
CA GLY A 32 -1.67 -7.94 -23.44
C GLY A 32 -1.12 -6.55 -23.09
N ARG A 33 -1.89 -5.47 -23.30
CA ARG A 33 -1.47 -4.11 -22.92
C ARG A 33 -1.45 -3.96 -21.41
N VAL A 34 -0.40 -3.33 -20.89
CA VAL A 34 -0.28 -3.04 -19.45
C VAL A 34 -1.18 -1.87 -19.11
N VAL A 35 -2.12 -2.10 -18.21
CA VAL A 35 -3.04 -1.08 -17.68
C VAL A 35 -2.41 -0.38 -16.49
N PHE A 36 -1.67 -1.14 -15.68
CA PHE A 36 -0.98 -0.62 -14.50
C PHE A 36 0.19 -1.53 -14.15
N GLU A 37 1.31 -0.94 -13.76
CA GLU A 37 2.46 -1.67 -13.23
C GLU A 37 3.07 -0.89 -12.07
N MET A 38 3.37 -1.60 -10.98
CA MET A 38 4.13 -1.08 -9.85
C MET A 38 5.18 -2.11 -9.48
N LYS A 39 6.45 -1.69 -9.51
CA LYS A 39 7.59 -2.51 -9.11
C LYS A 39 7.92 -2.23 -7.65
N ASP A 40 8.52 -3.23 -7.01
CA ASP A 40 9.10 -3.10 -5.68
C ASP A 40 8.15 -2.63 -4.57
N ALA A 41 6.86 -2.97 -4.69
CA ALA A 41 5.89 -2.70 -3.63
C ALA A 41 6.29 -3.49 -2.38
N GLU A 42 6.49 -2.77 -1.27
CA GLU A 42 6.85 -3.36 0.01
C GLU A 42 5.57 -3.81 0.73
N VAL A 43 5.43 -5.12 0.90
CA VAL A 43 4.24 -5.76 1.47
C VAL A 43 4.64 -6.83 2.50
N PRO A 44 3.76 -7.19 3.45
CA PRO A 44 4.03 -8.28 4.37
C PRO A 44 4.42 -9.56 3.65
N ALA A 45 5.50 -10.21 4.09
CA ALA A 45 6.10 -11.37 3.40
C ALA A 45 5.11 -12.54 3.23
N GLY A 46 4.17 -12.70 4.17
CA GLY A 46 3.15 -13.74 4.13
C GLY A 46 2.00 -13.51 3.15
N TRP A 47 1.93 -12.36 2.47
CA TRP A 47 0.89 -12.12 1.47
C TRP A 47 1.07 -12.99 0.23
N SER A 48 -0.03 -13.38 -0.40
CA SER A 48 -0.01 -13.97 -1.73
C SER A 48 0.22 -12.89 -2.79
N GLN A 49 0.59 -13.30 -4.01
CA GLN A 49 0.64 -12.36 -5.15
C GLN A 49 -0.73 -11.70 -5.38
N LEU A 50 -1.81 -12.47 -5.30
CA LEU A 50 -3.18 -11.95 -5.43
C LEU A 50 -3.51 -10.88 -4.37
N ALA A 51 -3.13 -11.10 -3.11
CA ALA A 51 -3.33 -10.11 -2.05
C ALA A 51 -2.55 -8.81 -2.34
N THR A 52 -1.31 -8.96 -2.83
CA THR A 52 -0.49 -7.82 -3.27
C THR A 52 -1.15 -7.07 -4.42
N ASP A 53 -1.63 -7.77 -5.44
CA ASP A 53 -2.27 -7.17 -6.62
C ASP A 53 -3.56 -6.43 -6.25
N ILE A 54 -4.38 -7.00 -5.36
CA ILE A 54 -5.59 -6.34 -4.84
C ILE A 54 -5.22 -5.04 -4.12
N ALA A 55 -4.26 -5.09 -3.19
CA ALA A 55 -3.85 -3.93 -2.41
C ALA A 55 -3.30 -2.82 -3.31
N VAL A 56 -2.41 -3.18 -4.24
CA VAL A 56 -1.81 -2.24 -5.18
C VAL A 56 -2.87 -1.61 -6.09
N SER A 57 -3.76 -2.41 -6.66
CA SER A 57 -4.84 -1.96 -7.54
C SER A 57 -5.84 -1.02 -6.85
N LYS A 58 -6.11 -1.24 -5.56
CA LYS A 58 -7.12 -0.48 -4.81
C LYS A 58 -6.55 0.76 -4.13
N TYR A 59 -5.38 0.64 -3.51
CA TYR A 59 -4.86 1.65 -2.58
C TYR A 59 -3.58 2.33 -3.04
N PHE A 60 -2.73 1.67 -3.84
CA PHE A 60 -1.43 2.25 -4.21
C PHE A 60 -1.48 2.96 -5.56
N ARG A 61 -2.51 2.69 -6.38
CA ARG A 61 -2.78 3.52 -7.55
C ARG A 61 -3.09 4.95 -7.09
N LYS A 62 -2.33 5.93 -7.60
CA LYS A 62 -2.54 7.37 -7.33
C LYS A 62 -3.53 8.03 -8.29
N ALA A 63 -4.41 7.26 -8.94
CA ALA A 63 -5.40 7.83 -9.87
C ALA A 63 -6.33 8.80 -9.11
N GLY A 64 -6.16 10.11 -9.36
CA GLY A 64 -6.91 11.18 -8.69
C GLY A 64 -6.22 11.84 -7.49
N VAL A 65 -5.01 11.42 -7.11
CA VAL A 65 -4.20 12.12 -6.10
C VAL A 65 -3.34 13.17 -6.80
N PRO A 66 -3.51 14.48 -6.53
CA PRO A 66 -2.66 15.51 -7.10
C PRO A 66 -1.19 15.28 -6.73
N GLU A 67 -0.28 15.43 -7.68
CA GLU A 67 1.17 15.33 -7.42
C GLU A 67 1.66 16.49 -6.53
N THR A 68 0.94 17.61 -6.55
CA THR A 68 1.23 18.79 -5.72
C THR A 68 -0.04 19.20 -4.99
N LEU A 69 0.11 19.58 -3.72
CA LEU A 69 -1.00 20.08 -2.92
C LEU A 69 -1.42 21.46 -3.45
N VAL A 70 -2.72 21.68 -3.59
CA VAL A 70 -3.30 22.99 -3.84
C VAL A 70 -4.00 23.41 -2.55
N ALA A 71 -3.70 24.60 -2.05
CA ALA A 71 -4.38 25.14 -0.89
C ALA A 71 -5.86 25.37 -1.23
N VAL A 72 -6.76 24.75 -0.47
CA VAL A 72 -8.21 24.94 -0.60
C VAL A 72 -8.68 25.75 0.60
N GLN A 73 -9.45 26.81 0.36
CA GLN A 73 -10.02 27.63 1.41
C GLN A 73 -11.18 26.85 2.06
N GLU A 74 -11.13 26.65 3.38
CA GLU A 74 -12.20 25.96 4.11
C GLU A 74 -13.48 26.80 4.12
N PRO A 75 -14.68 26.16 4.10
CA PRO A 75 -15.97 26.85 4.05
C PRO A 75 -16.34 27.59 5.34
#